data_AF-A0A966V695-F1
#
_entry.id   AF-A0A966V695-F1
#
_cell.length_a   1.000
_cell.length_b   1.000
_cell.length_c   1.000
_cell.angle_alpha   90.00
_cell.angle_beta   90.00
_cell.angle_gamma   90.00
#
_symmetry.space_group_name_H-M   'P 1'
#
loop_
_entity.id
_entity.type
_entity.pdbx_description
1 polymer ?
#
loop_
_entity_poly.entity_id
_entity_poly.type
_entity_poly.pdbx_seq_one_letter_code
_entity_poly.pdbx_strand_id
1 'polypeptide(L)'
;MTTIAETPSLTPQPFTSATEPEKLEIKQDPFDLDTKLSLLMRSLTEFYKNSDYIEQIKSIINQNNVVSLRILDWFITNYSKKYRIVINNVDVYQNYKLQLKSFSKRTFDPFCRKNKIIFYYTDTDFIETSCGQLCFFRWCFENNILSYVKDNLSQIEQDMKNSFKTKKGDSPQSCQRRQPLSVSAARSVSKQSVKYTVKFD
;
A
#
# COMPACT_ATOMS: atom_id res chain seq x y z
N MET A 1 45.92 70.90 -9.84
CA MET A 1 44.83 71.47 -10.68
C MET A 1 43.83 70.35 -10.89
N THR A 2 42.84 70.26 -10.00
CA THR A 2 41.88 69.15 -9.97
C THR A 2 40.54 69.68 -10.47
N THR A 3 40.14 69.15 -11.61
CA THR A 3 38.96 69.53 -12.40
C THR A 3 37.68 68.99 -11.77
N ILE A 4 36.63 69.81 -11.84
CA ILE A 4 35.26 69.59 -11.40
C ILE A 4 34.47 68.94 -12.55
N ALA A 5 33.63 67.95 -12.29
CA ALA A 5 32.53 67.51 -13.18
C ALA A 5 31.55 66.66 -12.35
N GLU A 6 30.38 67.19 -11.97
CA GLU A 6 29.09 67.18 -12.69
C GLU A 6 28.16 66.03 -12.25
N THR A 7 27.08 66.42 -11.58
CA THR A 7 25.88 65.65 -11.24
C THR A 7 24.97 65.41 -12.44
N PRO A 8 24.25 64.28 -12.53
CA PRO A 8 23.02 64.20 -13.29
C PRO A 8 21.77 64.07 -12.41
N SER A 9 20.73 64.75 -12.87
CA SER A 9 19.40 64.96 -12.32
C SER A 9 18.51 63.72 -12.29
N LEU A 10 17.70 63.59 -11.23
CA LEU A 10 16.57 62.67 -11.12
C LEU A 10 15.34 63.21 -11.88
N THR A 11 14.74 62.38 -12.74
CA THR A 11 13.34 62.52 -13.17
C THR A 11 12.58 61.25 -12.78
N PRO A 12 11.32 61.35 -12.29
CA PRO A 12 10.57 60.21 -11.78
C PRO A 12 9.79 59.49 -12.88
N GLN A 13 9.84 58.16 -12.88
CA GLN A 13 9.01 57.30 -13.73
C GLN A 13 7.69 56.95 -13.01
N PRO A 14 6.53 56.94 -13.71
CA PRO A 14 5.24 56.70 -13.10
C PRO A 14 4.98 55.21 -12.79
N PHE A 15 4.37 54.98 -11.63
CA PHE A 15 3.69 53.75 -11.24
C PHE A 15 2.53 53.45 -12.19
N THR A 16 2.50 52.26 -12.80
CA THR A 16 1.24 51.66 -13.27
C THR A 16 1.17 50.22 -12.80
N SER A 17 0.23 49.99 -11.88
CA SER A 17 -0.23 48.70 -11.41
C SER A 17 -1.47 48.30 -12.20
N ALA A 18 -1.39 47.21 -12.97
CA ALA A 18 -2.54 46.42 -13.38
C ALA A 18 -2.04 45.04 -13.81
N THR A 19 -2.11 44.09 -12.89
CA THR A 19 -1.91 42.66 -13.16
C THR A 19 -3.22 42.11 -13.71
N GLU A 20 -3.29 41.85 -15.01
CA GLU A 20 -4.26 40.88 -15.54
C GLU A 20 -3.84 39.46 -15.11
N PRO A 21 -4.77 38.58 -14.70
CA PRO A 21 -4.43 37.20 -14.40
C PRO A 21 -4.19 36.45 -15.72
N GLU A 22 -2.92 36.22 -16.01
CA GLU A 22 -2.49 35.28 -17.06
C GLU A 22 -3.09 33.91 -16.74
N LYS A 23 -4.06 33.52 -17.56
CA LYS A 23 -4.70 32.20 -17.55
C LYS A 23 -3.61 31.17 -17.85
N LEU A 24 -3.09 30.55 -16.79
CA LEU A 24 -2.18 29.41 -16.87
C LEU A 24 -2.89 28.25 -17.57
N GLU A 25 -2.74 28.19 -18.88
CA GLU A 25 -3.08 27.01 -19.67
C GLU A 25 -2.23 25.85 -19.17
N ILE A 26 -2.90 24.88 -18.56
CA ILE A 26 -2.32 23.59 -18.18
C ILE A 26 -1.88 22.92 -19.49
N LYS A 27 -0.58 22.96 -19.76
CA LYS A 27 0.04 22.09 -20.77
C LYS A 27 -0.23 20.66 -20.33
N GLN A 28 -1.17 20.00 -20.99
CA GLN A 28 -1.27 18.55 -20.98
C GLN A 28 -0.02 18.02 -21.69
N ASP A 29 1.07 17.82 -20.93
CA ASP A 29 2.14 16.96 -21.40
C ASP A 29 1.57 15.56 -21.63
N PRO A 30 1.86 14.91 -22.77
CA PRO A 30 1.29 13.64 -23.15
C PRO A 30 1.90 12.55 -22.27
N PHE A 31 1.28 12.33 -21.13
CA PHE A 31 1.66 11.28 -20.19
C PHE A 31 1.22 9.93 -20.77
N ASP A 32 2.02 9.37 -21.67
CA ASP A 32 1.93 7.95 -22.03
C ASP A 32 2.50 7.10 -20.88
N LEU A 33 1.89 7.27 -19.70
CA LEU A 33 2.05 6.34 -18.59
C LEU A 33 1.19 5.15 -18.92
N ASP A 34 1.85 4.14 -19.52
CA ASP A 34 1.43 2.74 -19.69
C ASP A 34 -0.09 2.57 -19.56
N THR A 35 -0.81 2.43 -20.68
CA THR A 35 -2.28 2.28 -20.74
C THR A 35 -2.82 1.31 -19.67
N LYS A 36 -2.02 0.31 -19.26
CA LYS A 36 -2.33 -0.60 -18.15
C LYS A 36 -2.37 0.08 -16.78
N LEU A 37 -1.39 0.93 -16.45
CA LEU A 37 -1.35 1.69 -15.20
C LEU A 37 -2.48 2.72 -15.12
N SER A 38 -2.80 3.41 -16.22
CA SER A 38 -3.91 4.36 -16.24
C SER A 38 -5.26 3.68 -16.04
N LEU A 39 -5.49 2.51 -16.68
CA LEU A 39 -6.68 1.68 -16.44
C LEU A 39 -6.76 1.17 -15.00
N LEU A 40 -5.62 0.75 -14.43
CA LEU A 40 -5.53 0.32 -13.04
C LEU A 40 -5.87 1.47 -12.09
N MET A 41 -5.28 2.65 -12.30
CA MET A 41 -5.54 3.83 -11.48
C MET A 41 -7.01 4.22 -11.54
N ARG A 42 -7.63 4.22 -12.73
CA ARG A 42 -9.08 4.46 -12.87
C ARG A 42 -9.90 3.44 -12.07
N SER A 43 -9.56 2.15 -12.15
CA SER A 43 -10.24 1.12 -11.37
C SER A 43 -10.08 1.31 -9.86
N LEU A 44 -8.91 1.76 -9.40
CA LEU A 44 -8.68 2.06 -7.99
C LEU A 44 -9.49 3.28 -7.55
N THR A 45 -9.51 4.35 -8.35
CA THR A 45 -10.32 5.55 -8.06
C THR A 45 -11.79 5.19 -7.91
N GLU A 46 -12.36 4.37 -8.80
CA GLU A 46 -13.74 3.90 -8.68
C GLU A 46 -13.99 3.08 -7.40
N PHE A 47 -13.07 2.18 -7.05
CA PHE A 47 -13.19 1.36 -5.84
C PHE A 47 -13.14 2.21 -4.56
N TYR A 48 -12.30 3.23 -4.53
CA TYR A 48 -12.08 4.10 -3.38
C TYR A 48 -13.02 5.31 -3.32
N LYS A 49 -14.05 5.38 -4.17
CA LYS A 49 -15.13 6.38 -4.02
C LYS A 49 -15.86 6.27 -2.68
N ASN A 50 -15.89 5.06 -2.10
CA ASN A 50 -16.43 4.87 -0.75
C ASN A 50 -15.44 5.43 0.28
N SER A 51 -15.87 6.45 1.02
CA SER A 51 -15.04 7.14 2.02
C SER A 51 -14.58 6.21 3.15
N ASP A 52 -15.36 5.18 3.50
CA ASP A 52 -15.02 4.23 4.57
C ASP A 52 -13.68 3.51 4.29
N TYR A 53 -13.42 3.08 3.06
CA TYR A 53 -12.16 2.42 2.71
C TYR A 53 -10.97 3.36 2.84
N ILE A 54 -11.14 4.64 2.47
CA ILE A 54 -10.09 5.65 2.59
C ILE A 54 -9.81 5.97 4.05
N GLU A 55 -10.84 6.12 4.88
CA GLU A 55 -10.69 6.33 6.32
C GLU A 55 -9.96 5.15 6.98
N GLN A 56 -10.31 3.91 6.61
CA GLN A 56 -9.62 2.72 7.10
C GLN A 56 -8.15 2.68 6.67
N ILE A 57 -7.84 3.00 5.40
CA ILE A 57 -6.45 3.08 4.91
C ILE A 57 -5.66 4.14 5.69
N LYS A 58 -6.23 5.34 5.85
CA LYS A 58 -5.61 6.43 6.60
C LYS A 58 -5.34 6.04 8.04
N SER A 59 -6.30 5.40 8.70
CA SER A 59 -6.17 4.91 10.07
C SER A 59 -4.98 3.95 10.22
N ILE A 60 -4.79 3.04 9.25
CA ILE A 60 -3.68 2.08 9.24
C ILE A 60 -2.34 2.76 8.94
N ILE A 61 -2.30 3.70 8.00
CA ILE A 61 -1.06 4.40 7.59
C ILE A 61 -0.58 5.35 8.68
N ASN A 62 -1.50 6.10 9.31
CA ASN A 62 -1.19 7.02 10.40
C ASN A 62 -0.90 6.30 11.72
N GLN A 63 -0.98 4.97 11.76
CA GLN A 63 -0.74 4.13 12.93
C GLN A 63 -1.73 4.39 14.09
N ASN A 64 -2.91 4.94 13.78
CA ASN A 64 -3.98 5.17 14.74
C ASN A 64 -4.80 3.89 14.99
N ASN A 65 -4.61 2.87 14.18
CA ASN A 65 -5.29 1.58 14.30
C ASN A 65 -4.45 0.59 15.12
N VAL A 66 -5.12 -0.31 15.84
CA VAL A 66 -4.50 -1.47 16.48
C VAL A 66 -3.86 -2.38 15.42
N VAL A 67 -4.44 -2.44 14.21
CA VAL A 67 -3.89 -3.19 13.08
C VAL A 67 -2.87 -2.33 12.33
N SER A 68 -1.59 -2.71 12.41
CA SER A 68 -0.53 -2.08 11.60
C SER A 68 -0.25 -2.86 10.30
N LEU A 69 0.38 -2.17 9.33
CA LEU A 69 0.91 -2.79 8.11
C LEU A 69 1.80 -4.00 8.39
N ARG A 70 2.56 -3.96 9.50
CA ARG A 70 3.49 -5.03 9.85
C ARG A 70 2.76 -6.28 10.34
N ILE A 71 1.65 -6.12 11.06
CA ILE A 71 0.78 -7.21 11.50
C ILE A 71 0.08 -7.83 10.29
N LEU A 72 -0.43 -7.02 9.36
CA LEU A 72 -1.02 -7.51 8.11
C LEU A 72 0.00 -8.31 7.28
N ASP A 73 1.20 -7.78 7.07
CA ASP A 73 2.28 -8.49 6.37
C ASP A 73 2.64 -9.80 7.07
N TRP A 74 2.78 -9.80 8.40
CA TRP A 74 3.04 -11.01 9.18
C TRP A 74 1.92 -12.04 9.02
N PHE A 75 0.68 -11.59 9.12
CA PHE A 75 -0.50 -12.43 8.97
C PHE A 75 -0.49 -13.14 7.61
N ILE A 76 -0.32 -12.37 6.54
CA ILE A 76 -0.44 -12.88 5.16
C ILE A 76 0.76 -13.77 4.78
N THR A 77 1.98 -13.44 5.21
CA THR A 77 3.18 -14.13 4.74
C THR A 77 3.62 -15.29 5.63
N ASN A 78 3.29 -15.25 6.93
CA ASN A 78 3.75 -16.21 7.92
C ASN A 78 2.61 -16.94 8.61
N TYR A 79 1.69 -16.20 9.24
CA TYR A 79 0.63 -16.82 10.04
C TYR A 79 -0.31 -17.67 9.16
N SER A 80 -0.80 -17.11 8.06
CA SER A 80 -1.68 -17.81 7.11
C SER A 80 -1.00 -19.03 6.48
N LYS A 81 0.29 -18.94 6.22
CA LYS A 81 1.12 -20.02 5.70
C LYS A 81 1.28 -21.17 6.69
N LYS A 82 1.45 -20.84 7.98
CA LYS A 82 1.66 -21.79 9.08
C LYS A 82 0.36 -22.50 9.47
N TYR A 83 -0.76 -21.79 9.51
CA TYR A 83 -2.04 -22.33 9.98
C TYR A 83 -3.03 -22.67 8.86
N ARG A 84 -2.67 -22.43 7.58
CA ARG A 84 -3.54 -22.59 6.41
C ARG A 84 -4.89 -21.90 6.61
N ILE A 85 -4.85 -20.57 6.74
CA ILE A 85 -6.05 -19.77 6.94
C ILE A 85 -6.83 -19.65 5.63
N VAL A 86 -8.09 -20.10 5.66
CA VAL A 86 -9.04 -20.02 4.55
C VAL A 86 -10.15 -19.05 4.94
N ILE A 87 -10.30 -17.97 4.19
CA ILE A 87 -11.36 -16.95 4.38
C ILE A 87 -12.23 -16.98 3.13
N ASN A 88 -13.55 -17.12 3.29
CA ASN A 88 -14.50 -17.20 2.17
C ASN A 88 -14.10 -18.24 1.09
N ASN A 89 -13.69 -19.45 1.52
CA ASN A 89 -13.16 -20.52 0.65
C ASN A 89 -11.87 -20.19 -0.11
N VAL A 90 -11.21 -19.08 0.20
CA VAL A 90 -9.94 -18.67 -0.39
C VAL A 90 -8.81 -18.90 0.61
N ASP A 91 -7.83 -19.73 0.24
CA ASP A 91 -6.57 -19.83 1.00
C ASP A 91 -5.79 -18.52 0.85
N VAL A 92 -5.68 -17.79 1.97
CA VAL A 92 -5.11 -16.44 2.00
C VAL A 92 -3.67 -16.43 1.48
N TYR A 93 -2.87 -17.41 1.89
CA TYR A 93 -1.46 -17.48 1.51
C TYR A 93 -1.31 -17.76 0.02
N GLN A 94 -2.08 -18.73 -0.51
CA GLN A 94 -2.01 -19.08 -1.92
C GLN A 94 -2.54 -17.95 -2.80
N ASN A 95 -3.66 -17.34 -2.43
CA ASN A 95 -4.23 -16.23 -3.19
C ASN A 95 -3.25 -15.04 -3.23
N TYR A 96 -2.66 -14.67 -2.09
CA TYR A 96 -1.63 -13.63 -2.04
C TYR A 96 -0.44 -13.91 -2.98
N LYS A 97 0.03 -15.16 -3.05
CA LYS A 97 1.10 -15.54 -4.00
C LYS A 97 0.66 -15.45 -5.45
N LEU A 98 -0.60 -15.75 -5.77
CA LEU A 98 -1.15 -15.58 -7.11
C LEU A 98 -1.22 -14.10 -7.48
N GLN A 99 -1.63 -13.22 -6.56
CA GLN A 99 -1.63 -11.77 -6.78
C GLN A 99 -0.23 -11.24 -7.10
N LEU A 100 0.78 -11.63 -6.30
CA LEU A 100 2.17 -11.23 -6.54
C LEU A 100 2.71 -11.68 -7.90
N LYS A 101 2.22 -12.81 -8.45
CA LYS A 101 2.58 -13.29 -9.79
C LYS A 101 1.87 -12.48 -10.88
N SER A 102 0.58 -12.20 -10.70
CA SER A 102 -0.26 -11.51 -11.69
C SER A 102 0.09 -10.01 -11.82
N PHE A 103 0.24 -9.32 -10.69
CA PHE A 103 0.40 -7.86 -10.64
C PHE A 103 1.85 -7.38 -10.81
N SER A 104 2.83 -8.30 -10.89
CA SER A 104 4.25 -8.01 -10.70
C SER A 104 4.55 -7.45 -9.30
N LYS A 105 5.71 -7.79 -8.73
CA LYS A 105 6.08 -7.41 -7.35
C LYS A 105 6.11 -5.89 -7.09
N ARG A 106 6.08 -5.06 -8.13
CA ARG A 106 6.13 -3.59 -8.02
C ARG A 106 4.74 -2.97 -7.79
N THR A 107 3.66 -3.61 -8.22
CA THR A 107 2.30 -3.05 -8.09
C THR A 107 1.48 -3.72 -6.99
N PHE A 108 2.14 -4.49 -6.11
CA PHE A 108 1.51 -5.13 -4.96
C PHE A 108 2.51 -5.17 -3.80
N ASP A 109 2.66 -4.03 -3.13
CA ASP A 109 3.58 -3.83 -2.00
C ASP A 109 2.83 -3.16 -0.84
N PRO A 110 2.65 -3.82 0.32
CA PRO A 110 2.02 -3.22 1.49
C PRO A 110 2.80 -2.04 2.07
N PHE A 111 4.12 -2.00 1.86
CA PHE A 111 4.97 -0.93 2.36
C PHE A 111 5.24 0.04 1.20
N CYS A 112 4.79 1.29 1.33
CA CYS A 112 4.96 2.36 0.34
C CYS A 112 6.45 2.74 0.11
N ARG A 113 7.25 1.80 -0.42
CA ARG A 113 8.71 1.89 -0.50
C ARG A 113 9.20 2.56 -1.78
N LYS A 114 8.39 2.55 -2.83
CA LYS A 114 8.75 3.05 -4.17
C LYS A 114 7.56 3.75 -4.82
N ASN A 115 7.84 4.72 -5.70
CA ASN A 115 6.86 5.40 -6.54
C ASN A 115 5.68 5.96 -5.73
N LYS A 116 5.97 6.93 -4.87
CA LYS A 116 4.93 7.65 -4.14
C LYS A 116 4.11 8.47 -5.14
N ILE A 117 2.80 8.40 -4.99
CA ILE A 117 1.81 9.15 -5.76
C ILE A 117 0.91 9.90 -4.76
N ILE A 118 0.44 11.06 -5.19
CA ILE A 118 -0.61 11.79 -4.48
C ILE A 118 -1.94 11.26 -4.99
N PHE A 119 -2.70 10.61 -4.12
CA PHE A 119 -4.02 10.09 -4.45
C PHE A 119 -5.09 11.00 -3.84
N TYR A 120 -5.82 11.69 -4.71
CA TYR A 120 -6.96 12.52 -4.33
C TYR A 120 -8.20 11.64 -4.18
N TYR A 121 -8.83 11.71 -3.01
CA TYR A 121 -10.10 11.02 -2.74
C TYR A 121 -11.27 12.00 -2.61
N THR A 122 -10.98 13.29 -2.47
CA THR A 122 -11.93 14.41 -2.51
C THR A 122 -11.24 15.55 -3.27
N ASP A 123 -12.01 16.55 -3.71
CA ASP A 123 -11.48 17.68 -4.49
C ASP A 123 -10.35 18.44 -3.77
N THR A 124 -10.38 18.45 -2.42
CA THR A 124 -9.41 19.17 -1.58
C THR A 124 -8.39 18.25 -0.91
N ASP A 125 -8.77 17.00 -0.67
CA ASP A 125 -8.02 16.14 0.23
C ASP A 125 -7.30 15.01 -0.50
N PHE A 126 -6.08 14.74 -0.04
CA PHE A 126 -5.21 13.73 -0.63
C PHE A 126 -4.52 12.87 0.42
N ILE A 127 -3.99 11.76 -0.06
CA ILE A 127 -3.15 10.83 0.68
C ILE A 127 -1.89 10.56 -0.15
N GLU A 128 -0.73 10.65 0.49
CA GLU A 128 0.52 10.15 -0.08
C GLU A 128 0.57 8.62 0.03
N THR A 129 0.48 7.93 -1.09
CA THR A 129 0.48 6.46 -1.14
C THR A 129 1.24 5.96 -2.37
N SER A 130 1.14 4.68 -2.70
CA SER A 130 1.67 4.09 -3.92
C SER A 130 0.56 3.28 -4.59
N CYS A 131 0.58 3.18 -5.92
CA CYS A 131 -0.31 2.29 -6.67
C CYS A 131 -0.29 0.87 -6.08
N GLY A 132 0.90 0.37 -5.69
CA GLY A 132 1.03 -0.96 -5.10
C GLY A 132 0.42 -1.10 -3.71
N GLN A 133 0.41 -0.02 -2.93
CA GLN A 133 -0.20 0.00 -1.60
C GLN A 133 -1.73 0.05 -1.72
N LEU A 134 -2.25 0.83 -2.66
CA LEU A 134 -3.68 0.87 -2.99
C LEU A 134 -4.18 -0.49 -3.49
N CYS A 135 -3.44 -1.16 -4.37
CA CYS A 135 -3.79 -2.51 -4.82
C CYS A 135 -3.79 -3.53 -3.66
N PHE A 136 -2.80 -3.44 -2.76
CA PHE A 136 -2.72 -4.30 -1.60
C PHE A 136 -3.93 -4.15 -0.65
N PHE A 137 -4.31 -2.90 -0.35
CA PHE A 137 -5.46 -2.64 0.51
C PHE A 137 -6.77 -3.05 -0.13
N ARG A 138 -6.95 -2.78 -1.43
CA ARG A 138 -8.12 -3.24 -2.18
C ARG A 138 -8.29 -4.75 -2.04
N TRP A 139 -7.21 -5.51 -2.25
CA TRP A 139 -7.23 -6.96 -2.07
C TRP A 139 -7.55 -7.39 -0.63
N CYS A 140 -7.03 -6.68 0.38
CA CYS A 140 -7.33 -6.96 1.79
C CYS A 140 -8.83 -6.75 2.11
N PHE A 141 -9.45 -5.72 1.56
CA PHE A 141 -10.88 -5.44 1.73
C PHE A 141 -11.74 -6.48 1.00
N GLU A 142 -11.45 -6.74 -0.28
CA GLU A 142 -12.21 -7.72 -1.09
C GLU A 142 -12.21 -9.12 -0.46
N ASN A 143 -11.10 -9.52 0.18
CA ASN A 143 -10.97 -10.84 0.81
C ASN A 143 -11.30 -10.84 2.31
N ASN A 144 -11.87 -9.76 2.86
CA ASN A 144 -12.20 -9.61 4.29
C ASN A 144 -11.02 -9.90 5.25
N ILE A 145 -9.79 -9.70 4.77
CA ILE A 145 -8.56 -9.96 5.54
C ILE A 145 -8.52 -9.05 6.77
N LEU A 146 -8.91 -7.78 6.58
CA LEU A 146 -8.83 -6.79 7.65
C LEU A 146 -9.76 -7.12 8.82
N SER A 147 -10.98 -7.60 8.54
CA SER A 147 -11.90 -8.04 9.60
C SER A 147 -11.32 -9.21 10.39
N TYR A 148 -10.85 -10.24 9.68
CA TYR A 148 -10.28 -11.43 10.32
C TYR A 148 -9.08 -11.08 11.24
N VAL A 149 -8.22 -10.16 10.78
CA VAL A 149 -7.05 -9.73 11.54
C VAL A 149 -7.44 -8.92 12.77
N LYS A 150 -8.48 -8.07 12.69
CA LYS A 150 -9.02 -7.36 13.86
C LYS A 150 -9.51 -8.35 14.93
N ASP A 151 -10.26 -9.37 14.52
CA ASP A 151 -10.85 -10.35 15.45
C ASP A 151 -9.80 -11.27 16.10
N ASN A 152 -8.71 -11.58 15.37
CA ASN A 152 -7.67 -12.52 15.83
C ASN A 152 -6.34 -11.82 16.21
N LEU A 153 -6.38 -10.51 16.45
CA LEU A 153 -5.18 -9.68 16.58
C LEU A 153 -4.22 -10.21 17.67
N SER A 154 -4.73 -10.51 18.86
CA SER A 154 -3.91 -10.98 19.99
C SER A 154 -3.17 -12.27 19.67
N GLN A 155 -3.80 -13.20 18.95
CA GLN A 155 -3.16 -14.47 18.57
C GLN A 155 -2.03 -14.24 17.55
N ILE A 156 -2.27 -13.36 16.57
CA ILE A 156 -1.28 -13.02 15.53
C ILE A 156 -0.07 -12.33 16.16
N GLU A 157 -0.30 -11.38 17.09
CA GLU A 157 0.79 -10.70 17.80
C GLU A 157 1.62 -11.65 18.66
N GLN A 158 0.96 -12.57 19.36
CA GLN A 158 1.65 -13.58 20.17
C GLN A 158 2.48 -14.52 19.28
N ASP A 159 1.94 -14.99 18.15
CA ASP A 159 2.68 -15.82 17.20
C ASP A 159 3.89 -15.08 16.62
N MET A 160 3.73 -13.80 16.31
CA MET A 160 4.82 -12.94 15.86
C MET A 160 5.91 -12.84 16.94
N LYS A 161 5.55 -12.53 18.19
CA LYS A 161 6.50 -12.45 19.33
C LYS A 161 7.21 -13.78 19.57
N ASN A 162 6.49 -14.90 19.52
CA ASN A 162 7.04 -16.23 19.75
C ASN A 162 8.03 -16.63 18.65
N SER A 163 7.72 -16.31 17.40
CA SER A 163 8.58 -16.61 16.25
C SER A 163 9.96 -15.93 16.34
N PHE A 164 10.05 -14.75 16.98
CA PHE A 164 11.33 -14.09 17.23
C PHE A 164 12.11 -14.71 18.41
N LYS A 165 11.44 -15.27 19.42
CA LYS A 165 12.09 -15.89 20.59
C LYS A 165 12.76 -17.21 20.25
N THR A 166 12.17 -18.03 19.37
CA THR A 166 12.74 -19.31 18.92
C THR A 166 14.13 -19.21 18.29
N LYS A 167 14.57 -18.00 17.89
CA LYS A 167 15.91 -17.77 17.33
C LYS A 167 17.01 -17.55 18.38
N LYS A 168 16.67 -17.39 19.67
CA LYS A 168 17.64 -17.12 20.74
C LYS A 168 18.14 -18.37 21.48
N GLY A 169 17.77 -19.58 21.05
CA GLY A 169 18.24 -20.83 21.68
C GLY A 169 19.64 -21.26 21.21
N ASP A 170 20.62 -21.14 22.11
CA ASP A 170 21.85 -21.93 22.33
C ASP A 170 22.55 -22.63 21.14
N SER A 171 23.05 -21.88 20.16
CA SER A 171 24.23 -22.36 19.41
C SER A 171 25.17 -21.21 19.04
N PRO A 172 26.50 -21.38 19.15
CA PRO A 172 27.45 -20.33 18.83
C PRO A 172 27.28 -19.88 17.38
N GLN A 173 27.05 -18.58 17.21
CA GLN A 173 26.93 -17.91 15.93
C GLN A 173 28.18 -18.13 15.07
N SER A 174 28.05 -18.93 14.02
CA SER A 174 28.62 -18.57 12.72
C SER A 174 27.84 -19.26 11.60
N CYS A 175 27.43 -18.48 10.60
CA CYS A 175 27.06 -18.95 9.27
C CYS A 175 25.85 -19.92 9.15
N GLN A 176 24.73 -19.69 9.84
CA GLN A 176 23.49 -20.40 9.48
C GLN A 176 22.82 -19.76 8.26
N ARG A 177 22.61 -20.57 7.20
CA ARG A 177 21.85 -20.17 6.00
C ARG A 177 20.45 -19.71 6.39
N ARG A 178 19.90 -18.70 5.70
CA ARG A 178 18.55 -18.18 5.93
C ARG A 178 17.50 -19.30 5.87
N GLN A 179 16.94 -19.67 7.02
CA GLN A 179 15.82 -20.61 7.11
C GLN A 179 14.48 -19.85 7.07
N PRO A 180 13.41 -20.46 6.50
CA PRO A 180 12.08 -19.85 6.50
C PRO A 180 11.52 -19.75 7.92
N LEU A 181 10.91 -18.60 8.25
CA LEU A 181 10.31 -18.34 9.58
C LEU A 181 9.11 -19.25 9.88
N SER A 182 8.43 -19.72 8.85
CA SER A 182 7.24 -20.57 8.95
C SER A 182 7.33 -21.71 7.93
N VAL A 183 7.07 -22.93 8.39
CA VAL A 183 6.85 -24.10 7.53
C VAL A 183 5.41 -24.03 7.01
N SER A 184 5.21 -24.32 5.72
CA SER A 184 3.86 -24.26 5.14
C SER A 184 3.03 -25.46 5.55
N ALA A 185 1.83 -25.21 6.09
CA ALA A 185 0.85 -26.25 6.38
C ALA A 185 0.35 -26.97 5.11
N ALA A 186 0.55 -26.41 3.91
CA ALA A 186 0.26 -27.10 2.66
C ALA A 186 1.25 -28.24 2.34
N ARG A 187 2.32 -28.41 3.13
CA ARG A 187 3.24 -29.55 3.02
C ARG A 187 2.72 -30.81 3.73
N SER A 188 1.67 -30.70 4.53
CA SER A 188 0.96 -31.82 5.11
C SER A 188 -0.40 -32.03 4.42
N VAL A 189 -0.87 -33.27 4.41
CA VAL A 189 -2.19 -33.61 3.88
C VAL A 189 -3.25 -33.11 4.87
N SER A 190 -4.08 -32.15 4.48
CA SER A 190 -5.24 -31.73 5.28
C SER A 190 -6.54 -32.26 4.67
N LYS A 191 -7.34 -32.97 5.46
CA LYS A 191 -8.65 -33.50 5.04
C LYS A 191 -9.73 -32.44 5.30
N GLN A 192 -10.50 -32.09 4.27
CA GLN A 192 -11.68 -31.23 4.40
C GLN A 192 -12.91 -31.99 3.93
N SER A 193 -13.93 -32.09 4.78
CA SER A 193 -15.18 -32.80 4.48
C SER A 193 -16.23 -31.80 4.01
N VAL A 194 -16.38 -31.62 2.70
CA VAL A 194 -17.36 -30.70 2.10
C VAL A 194 -18.43 -31.50 1.36
N LYS A 195 -19.71 -31.20 1.60
CA LYS A 195 -20.84 -31.78 0.85
C LYS A 195 -21.10 -30.95 -0.40
N TYR A 196 -21.05 -31.56 -1.58
CA TYR A 196 -21.40 -30.93 -2.85
C TYR A 196 -22.76 -31.43 -3.32
N THR A 197 -23.62 -30.52 -3.78
CA THR A 197 -24.87 -30.84 -4.48
C THR A 197 -24.70 -30.48 -5.94
N VAL A 198 -24.71 -31.47 -6.82
CA VAL A 198 -24.62 -31.26 -8.28
C VAL A 198 -26.04 -31.26 -8.83
N LYS A 199 -26.39 -30.20 -9.56
CA LYS A 199 -27.65 -30.11 -10.32
C LYS A 199 -27.28 -30.21 -11.80
N PHE A 200 -28.01 -31.03 -12.54
CA PHE A 200 -27.92 -31.12 -13.99
C PHE A 200 -29.16 -30.43 -14.60
N ASP A 201 -28.95 -29.70 -15.69
CA ASP A 201 -30.00 -29.11 -16.54
C ASP A 201 -30.43 -30.15 -17.60
#